data_AF-A0A9Q1HVN1-F1
#
_entry.id   AF-A0A9Q1HVN1-F1
#
_cell.length_a   1.000
_cell.length_b   1.000
_cell.length_c   1.000
_cell.angle_alpha   90.00
_cell.angle_beta   90.00
_cell.angle_gamma   90.00
#
_symmetry.space_group_name_H-M   'P 1'
#
loop_
_entity.id
_entity.type
_entity.pdbx_description
1 polymer ?
#
loop_
_entity_poly.entity_id
_entity_poly.type
_entity_poly.pdbx_seq_one_letter_code
_entity_poly.pdbx_strand_id
1 'polypeptide(L)'
;MYPYKYVGSYDTEPAVSFSINETLIRWYTNGTIPVSRCSEECQNGSVRTPYRMYKCCFLCDVCPKDTYINHSADPYSCIPCKKNEWSDPGSTSCKERVVDYIRVTDPLSILLLLSVSFMLFLAAAITILFARNYSTPVVRVESFDSAAWRIGEQEPTDRRRCDDFLRC
;
A
#
# COMPACT_ATOMS: atom_id res chain seq x y z
N MET A 1 63.92 -1.76 18.25
CA MET A 1 63.91 -1.11 16.92
C MET A 1 63.22 -2.07 15.96
N TYR A 2 62.09 -1.70 15.37
CA TYR A 2 61.39 -2.56 14.42
C TYR A 2 62.01 -2.36 13.02
N PRO A 3 62.55 -3.41 12.37
CA PRO A 3 63.10 -3.28 11.03
C PRO A 3 61.97 -2.98 10.04
N TYR A 4 62.15 -1.93 9.22
CA TYR A 4 61.26 -1.69 8.09
C TYR A 4 61.53 -2.75 7.02
N LYS A 5 60.47 -3.23 6.38
CA LYS A 5 60.55 -4.19 5.27
C LYS A 5 59.98 -3.52 4.02
N TYR A 6 60.73 -3.57 2.93
CA TYR A 6 60.23 -3.13 1.64
C TYR A 6 59.12 -4.09 1.16
N VAL A 7 57.96 -3.55 0.81
CA VAL A 7 56.76 -4.34 0.44
C VAL A 7 56.18 -3.95 -0.92
N GLY A 8 56.67 -2.89 -1.57
CA GLY A 8 56.13 -2.43 -2.84
C GLY A 8 56.73 -1.13 -3.37
N SER A 9 56.40 -0.79 -4.61
CA SER A 9 56.74 0.48 -5.27
C SER A 9 55.49 1.13 -5.88
N TYR A 10 55.57 2.44 -6.08
CA TYR A 10 54.64 3.18 -6.90
C TYR A 10 55.44 4.09 -7.84
N ASP A 11 55.07 4.10 -9.11
CA ASP A 11 55.63 4.99 -10.13
C ASP A 11 54.48 5.75 -10.78
N THR A 12 54.69 7.03 -11.07
CA THR A 12 53.65 7.92 -11.62
C THR A 12 53.86 8.25 -13.09
N GLU A 13 54.97 7.84 -13.70
CA GLU A 13 55.32 8.10 -15.10
C GLU A 13 55.86 6.84 -15.78
N PRO A 14 55.50 6.58 -17.06
CA PRO A 14 54.55 7.32 -17.91
C PRO A 14 53.07 7.05 -17.59
N ALA A 15 52.78 6.06 -16.73
CA ALA A 15 51.45 5.76 -16.22
C ALA A 15 51.58 5.36 -14.74
N VAL A 16 50.51 5.56 -13.96
CA VAL A 16 50.48 5.15 -12.55
C VAL A 16 50.58 3.63 -12.45
N SER A 17 51.73 3.13 -12.00
CA SER A 17 51.92 1.71 -11.68
C SER A 17 52.17 1.57 -10.18
N PHE A 18 51.31 0.82 -9.51
CA PHE A 18 51.43 0.48 -8.10
C PHE A 18 51.60 -1.03 -7.98
N SER A 19 52.67 -1.45 -7.32
CA SER A 19 52.92 -2.87 -7.02
C SER A 19 53.12 -3.03 -5.52
N ILE A 20 52.32 -3.90 -4.91
CA ILE A 20 52.44 -4.22 -3.50
C ILE A 20 52.37 -5.74 -3.32
N ASN A 21 53.25 -6.27 -2.48
CA ASN A 21 53.27 -7.68 -2.17
C ASN A 21 52.59 -7.90 -0.81
N GLU A 22 51.30 -8.22 -0.84
CA GLU A 22 50.46 -8.42 0.34
C GLU A 22 51.00 -9.50 1.29
N THR A 23 51.70 -10.51 0.77
CA THR A 23 52.30 -11.59 1.57
C THR A 23 53.43 -11.11 2.49
N LEU A 24 54.05 -9.97 2.16
CA LEU A 24 55.12 -9.38 2.97
C LEU A 24 54.58 -8.47 4.08
N ILE A 25 53.30 -8.09 4.01
CA ILE A 25 52.63 -7.22 4.98
C ILE A 25 52.18 -8.08 6.17
N ARG A 26 52.60 -7.68 7.37
CA ARG A 26 52.14 -8.31 8.62
C ARG A 26 51.04 -7.47 9.24
N TRP A 27 49.80 -7.92 9.08
CA TRP A 27 48.65 -7.33 9.75
C TRP A 27 48.58 -7.78 11.21
N TYR A 28 48.15 -6.88 12.09
CA TYR A 28 47.93 -7.20 13.51
C TYR A 28 46.83 -8.26 13.70
N THR A 29 45.86 -8.29 12.78
CA THR A 29 44.73 -9.24 12.71
C THR A 29 45.15 -10.62 12.20
N ASN A 30 46.16 -11.25 12.79
CA ASN A 30 46.62 -12.61 12.41
C ASN A 30 46.89 -12.78 10.90
N GLY A 31 47.41 -11.74 10.25
CA GLY A 31 47.70 -11.78 8.81
C GLY A 31 46.49 -11.58 7.87
N THR A 32 45.30 -11.30 8.38
CA THR A 32 44.16 -10.87 7.54
C THR A 32 44.15 -9.36 7.34
N ILE A 33 43.79 -8.92 6.14
CA ILE A 33 43.66 -7.50 5.80
C ILE A 33 42.53 -6.90 6.67
N PRO A 34 42.82 -5.88 7.49
CA PRO A 34 41.80 -5.25 8.32
C PRO A 34 40.82 -4.48 7.43
N VAL A 35 39.53 -4.65 7.67
CA VAL A 35 38.48 -3.93 6.95
C VAL A 35 38.22 -2.60 7.65
N SER A 36 38.40 -1.49 6.94
CA SER A 36 38.12 -0.14 7.44
C SER A 36 36.79 0.38 6.89
N ARG A 37 35.66 -0.13 7.38
CA ARG A 37 34.31 0.36 7.03
C ARG A 37 33.65 1.04 8.24
N CYS A 38 32.93 2.14 8.00
CA CYS A 38 32.18 2.84 9.05
C CYS A 38 30.85 2.14 9.38
N SER A 39 30.18 1.65 8.34
CA SER A 39 28.89 0.98 8.41
C SER A 39 28.97 -0.38 7.71
N GLU A 40 28.27 -1.35 8.27
CA GLU A 40 28.07 -2.66 7.64
C GLU A 40 27.12 -2.56 6.44
N GLU A 41 27.19 -3.55 5.55
CA GLU A 41 26.25 -3.63 4.44
C GLU A 41 24.83 -3.85 4.96
N CYS A 42 23.89 -3.07 4.43
CA CYS A 42 22.48 -3.19 4.78
C CYS A 42 21.89 -4.49 4.23
N GLN A 43 21.03 -5.13 5.05
CA GLN A 43 20.30 -6.32 4.62
C GLN A 43 19.25 -5.95 3.56
N ASN A 44 18.92 -6.90 2.68
CA ASN A 44 17.92 -6.69 1.65
C ASN A 44 16.61 -6.14 2.25
N GLY A 45 16.09 -5.06 1.65
CA GLY A 45 14.87 -4.40 2.11
C GLY A 45 15.09 -3.15 2.97
N SER A 46 16.35 -2.79 3.24
CA SER A 46 16.67 -1.56 3.97
C SER A 46 17.38 -0.53 3.11
N VAL A 47 17.02 0.74 3.32
CA VAL A 47 17.59 1.90 2.67
C VAL A 47 18.78 2.42 3.46
N ARG A 48 19.80 2.89 2.74
CA ARG A 48 20.96 3.55 3.33
C ARG A 48 20.61 5.01 3.62
N THR A 49 20.42 5.33 4.89
CA THR A 49 20.21 6.71 5.35
C THR A 49 21.55 7.32 5.77
N PRO A 50 21.95 8.49 5.26
CA PRO A 50 23.22 9.11 5.63
C PRO A 50 23.30 9.37 7.14
N TYR A 51 24.39 8.91 7.76
CA TYR A 51 24.61 9.08 9.19
C TYR A 51 25.58 10.23 9.47
N ARG A 52 25.09 11.27 10.14
CA ARG A 52 25.84 12.49 10.46
C ARG A 52 26.34 13.20 9.19
N MET A 53 27.59 13.68 9.18
CA MET A 53 28.19 14.47 8.08
C MET A 53 29.12 13.66 7.19
N TYR A 54 29.34 12.38 7.48
CA TYR A 54 30.27 11.54 6.72
C TYR A 54 29.53 10.77 5.64
N LYS A 55 29.89 10.98 4.38
CA LYS A 55 29.25 10.28 3.23
C LYS A 55 29.43 8.76 3.27
N CYS A 56 30.48 8.26 3.91
CA CYS A 56 30.78 6.83 4.01
C CYS A 56 30.04 6.12 5.16
N CYS A 57 29.41 6.88 6.06
CA CYS A 57 28.66 6.34 7.19
C CYS A 57 27.16 6.43 6.91
N PHE A 58 26.47 5.31 7.03
CA PHE A 58 25.03 5.23 6.85
C PHE A 58 24.39 4.33 7.90
N LEU A 59 23.11 4.56 8.15
CA LEU A 59 22.22 3.66 8.89
C LEU A 59 21.36 2.88 7.90
N CYS A 60 20.89 1.71 8.33
CA CYS A 60 19.99 0.88 7.55
C CYS A 60 18.59 1.01 8.15
N ASP A 61 17.69 1.66 7.41
CA ASP A 61 16.29 1.82 7.80
C ASP A 61 15.40 0.94 6.92
N VAL A 62 14.41 0.28 7.49
CA VAL A 62 13.48 -0.56 6.72
C VAL A 62 12.56 0.33 5.90
N CYS A 63 12.43 0.04 4.60
CA CYS A 63 11.49 0.79 3.75
C CYS A 63 10.04 0.62 4.26
N PRO A 64 9.23 1.70 4.26
CA PRO A 64 7.85 1.63 4.72
C PRO A 64 6.98 0.78 3.78
N LYS A 65 5.77 0.45 4.25
CA LYS A 65 4.75 -0.23 3.42
C LYS A 65 4.48 0.53 2.12
N ASP A 66 4.03 -0.19 1.09
CA ASP A 66 3.74 0.34 -0.25
C ASP A 66 4.97 0.94 -0.96
N THR A 67 6.18 0.73 -0.42
CA THR A 67 7.45 1.08 -1.05
C THR A 67 8.36 -0.14 -1.14
N TYR A 68 9.29 -0.11 -2.09
CA TYR A 68 10.29 -1.16 -2.28
C TYR A 68 11.66 -0.53 -2.52
N ILE A 69 12.72 -1.30 -2.34
CA ILE A 69 14.08 -0.85 -2.62
C ILE A 69 14.78 -1.73 -3.64
N ASN A 70 15.46 -1.08 -4.59
CA ASN A 70 16.28 -1.75 -5.58
C ASN A 70 17.76 -1.40 -5.36
N HIS A 71 18.45 -2.24 -4.56
CA HIS A 71 19.87 -2.05 -4.24
C HIS A 71 20.81 -1.97 -5.45
N SER A 72 20.43 -2.52 -6.61
CA SER A 72 21.24 -2.46 -7.84
C SER A 72 21.10 -1.12 -8.59
N ALA A 73 19.95 -0.46 -8.45
CA ALA A 73 19.68 0.82 -9.11
C ALA A 73 19.94 2.01 -8.18
N ASP A 74 19.34 1.99 -6.99
CA ASP A 74 19.52 3.03 -5.98
C ASP A 74 19.34 2.45 -4.56
N PRO A 75 20.43 2.35 -3.77
CA PRO A 75 20.36 1.90 -2.38
C PRO A 75 20.03 3.02 -1.37
N TYR A 76 19.83 4.27 -1.82
CA TYR A 76 19.62 5.44 -0.96
C TYR A 76 18.17 5.93 -0.93
N SER A 77 17.29 5.39 -1.78
CA SER A 77 15.88 5.78 -1.80
C SER A 77 14.94 4.58 -1.88
N CYS A 78 13.81 4.66 -1.16
CA CYS A 78 12.70 3.73 -1.31
C CYS A 78 11.77 4.25 -2.42
N ILE A 79 11.39 3.38 -3.34
CA ILE A 79 10.56 3.70 -4.50
C ILE A 79 9.12 3.29 -4.18
N PRO A 80 8.10 4.14 -4.41
CA PRO A 80 6.72 3.76 -4.21
C PRO A 80 6.25 2.75 -5.26
N CYS A 81 5.41 1.80 -4.84
CA CYS A 81 4.74 0.87 -5.75
C CYS A 81 3.67 1.57 -6.59
N LYS A 82 3.28 0.96 -7.72
CA LYS A 82 2.18 1.48 -8.54
C LYS A 82 0.84 1.34 -7.81
N LYS A 83 -0.18 2.07 -8.26
CA LYS A 83 -1.53 2.08 -7.64
C LYS A 83 -2.19 0.70 -7.51
N ASN A 84 -1.90 -0.24 -8.41
CA ASN A 84 -2.46 -1.60 -8.41
C ASN A 84 -1.51 -2.62 -7.76
N GLU A 85 -0.39 -2.16 -7.21
CA GLU A 85 0.62 -2.98 -6.57
C GLU A 85 0.71 -2.58 -5.09
N TRP A 86 1.29 -3.46 -4.27
CA TRP A 86 1.52 -3.22 -2.86
C TRP A 86 2.79 -3.95 -2.41
N SER A 87 3.36 -3.53 -1.29
CA SER A 87 4.53 -4.19 -0.71
C SER A 87 4.49 -4.14 0.81
N ASP A 88 5.03 -5.21 1.41
CA ASP A 88 5.31 -5.28 2.83
C ASP A 88 6.50 -4.37 3.20
N PRO A 89 6.61 -3.94 4.46
CA PRO A 89 7.79 -3.23 4.94
C PRO A 89 9.07 -4.02 4.65
N GLY A 90 10.05 -3.36 4.04
CA GLY A 90 11.31 -3.99 3.64
C GLY A 90 11.24 -4.94 2.45
N SER A 91 10.23 -4.82 1.60
CA SER A 91 10.19 -5.59 0.36
C SER A 91 11.18 -5.05 -0.68
N THR A 92 11.77 -5.94 -1.48
CA THR A 92 12.62 -5.59 -2.64
C THR A 92 11.85 -5.51 -3.94
N SER A 93 10.57 -5.89 -3.93
CA SER A 93 9.68 -5.84 -5.09
C SER A 93 8.24 -5.57 -4.67
N CYS A 94 7.45 -5.06 -5.61
CA CYS A 94 6.01 -4.89 -5.42
C CYS A 94 5.27 -6.14 -5.89
N LYS A 95 4.20 -6.49 -5.19
CA LYS A 95 3.27 -7.56 -5.54
C LYS A 95 1.99 -6.94 -6.11
N GLU A 96 1.35 -7.60 -7.06
CA GLU A 96 0.04 -7.15 -7.52
C GLU A 96 -1.00 -7.26 -6.40
N ARG A 97 -1.88 -6.25 -6.30
CA ARG A 97 -2.98 -6.24 -5.36
C ARG A 97 -4.07 -7.18 -5.90
N VAL A 98 -4.20 -8.34 -5.28
CA VAL A 98 -5.36 -9.21 -5.48
C VAL A 98 -6.57 -8.55 -4.84
N VAL A 99 -7.60 -8.30 -5.65
CA VAL A 99 -8.91 -7.87 -5.15
C VAL A 99 -9.61 -9.12 -4.65
N ASP A 100 -9.89 -9.17 -3.35
CA ASP A 100 -10.81 -10.18 -2.83
C ASP A 100 -12.21 -9.83 -3.29
N TYR A 101 -12.77 -10.70 -4.12
CA TYR A 101 -14.17 -10.67 -4.50
C TYR A 101 -14.91 -11.72 -3.69
N ILE A 102 -16.09 -11.35 -3.19
CA ILE A 102 -16.98 -12.31 -2.54
C ILE A 102 -17.46 -13.28 -3.62
N ARG A 103 -16.98 -14.51 -3.58
CA ARG A 103 -17.37 -15.58 -4.49
C ARG A 103 -18.74 -16.10 -4.09
N VAL A 104 -19.49 -16.60 -5.07
CA VAL A 104 -20.78 -17.29 -4.82
C VAL A 104 -20.58 -18.50 -3.90
N THR A 105 -19.40 -19.11 -3.91
CA THR A 105 -19.03 -20.25 -3.05
C THR A 105 -18.71 -19.86 -1.61
N ASP A 106 -18.52 -18.57 -1.31
CA ASP A 106 -18.19 -18.15 0.04
C ASP A 106 -19.42 -18.32 0.96
N PRO A 107 -19.22 -18.74 2.22
CA PRO A 107 -20.32 -19.01 3.14
C PRO A 107 -21.22 -17.79 3.36
N LEU A 108 -20.63 -16.59 3.32
CA LEU A 108 -21.37 -15.33 3.40
C LEU A 108 -22.33 -15.15 2.22
N SER A 109 -21.87 -15.41 0.98
CA SER A 109 -22.70 -15.33 -0.22
C SER A 109 -23.84 -16.33 -0.19
N ILE A 110 -23.56 -17.57 0.21
CA ILE A 110 -24.57 -18.62 0.29
C ILE A 110 -25.66 -18.24 1.30
N LEU A 111 -25.26 -17.74 2.48
CA LEU A 111 -26.20 -17.28 3.51
C LEU A 111 -27.10 -16.15 2.98
N LEU A 112 -26.52 -15.18 2.27
CA LEU A 112 -27.26 -14.07 1.67
C LEU A 112 -28.25 -14.56 0.60
N LEU A 113 -27.82 -15.48 -0.29
CA LEU A 113 -28.69 -16.05 -1.32
C LEU A 113 -29.86 -16.85 -0.73
N LEU A 114 -29.59 -17.67 0.29
CA LEU A 114 -30.64 -18.41 0.99
C LEU A 114 -31.62 -17.48 1.71
N SER A 115 -31.10 -16.45 2.38
CA SER A 115 -31.91 -15.43 3.05
C SER A 115 -32.85 -14.71 2.06
N VAL A 116 -32.31 -14.24 0.94
CA VAL A 116 -33.12 -13.58 -0.11
C VAL A 116 -34.16 -14.52 -0.70
N SER A 117 -33.79 -15.77 -0.98
CA SER A 117 -34.73 -16.78 -1.50
C SER A 117 -35.85 -17.08 -0.51
N PHE A 118 -35.55 -17.17 0.79
CA PHE A 118 -36.53 -17.42 1.83
C PHE A 118 -37.50 -16.24 1.98
N MET A 119 -36.98 -15.01 1.97
CA MET A 119 -37.80 -13.79 2.03
C MET A 119 -38.73 -13.66 0.81
N LEU A 120 -38.25 -13.99 -0.40
CA LEU A 120 -39.06 -14.03 -1.61
C LEU A 120 -40.20 -15.05 -1.51
N PHE A 121 -39.90 -16.24 -0.98
CA PHE A 121 -40.90 -17.29 -0.78
C PHE A 121 -41.99 -16.85 0.21
N LEU A 122 -41.60 -16.27 1.35
CA LEU A 122 -42.53 -15.75 2.35
C LEU A 122 -43.41 -14.64 1.77
N ALA A 123 -42.80 -13.68 1.05
CA ALA A 123 -43.53 -12.59 0.41
C ALA A 123 -44.56 -13.12 -0.59
N ALA A 124 -44.17 -14.08 -1.45
CA ALA A 124 -45.08 -14.70 -2.41
C ALA A 124 -46.23 -15.45 -1.71
N ALA A 125 -45.94 -16.21 -0.65
CA ALA A 125 -46.96 -16.92 0.12
C ALA A 125 -47.98 -15.96 0.74
N ILE A 126 -47.50 -14.86 1.33
CA ILE A 126 -48.36 -13.81 1.88
C ILE A 126 -49.23 -13.19 0.78
N THR A 127 -48.64 -12.82 -0.36
CA THR A 127 -49.40 -12.26 -1.51
C THR A 127 -50.48 -13.21 -2.01
N ILE A 128 -50.18 -14.51 -2.13
CA ILE A 128 -51.14 -15.53 -2.56
C ILE A 128 -52.27 -15.69 -1.54
N LEU A 129 -51.93 -15.70 -0.24
CA LEU A 129 -52.92 -15.79 0.84
C LEU A 129 -53.88 -14.60 0.80
N PHE A 130 -53.36 -13.38 0.66
CA PHE A 130 -54.18 -12.18 0.50
C PHE A 130 -55.05 -12.28 -0.76
N ALA A 131 -54.51 -12.69 -1.90
CA ALA A 131 -55.26 -12.83 -3.14
C ALA A 131 -56.39 -13.87 -3.05
N ARG A 132 -56.19 -14.97 -2.31
CA ARG A 132 -57.21 -16.01 -2.09
C ARG A 132 -58.26 -15.60 -1.07
N ASN A 133 -57.85 -14.89 -0.03
CA ASN A 133 -58.73 -14.46 1.06
C ASN A 133 -59.30 -13.05 0.85
N TYR A 134 -59.29 -12.55 -0.39
CA TYR A 134 -59.81 -11.23 -0.79
C TYR A 134 -61.32 -11.03 -0.50
N SER A 135 -62.00 -12.07 -0.04
CA SER A 135 -63.39 -12.06 0.41
C SER A 135 -63.59 -11.52 1.83
N THR A 136 -62.53 -11.28 2.62
CA THR A 136 -62.64 -10.60 3.93
C THR A 136 -62.26 -9.12 3.81
N PRO A 137 -63.19 -8.19 4.12
CA PRO A 137 -63.00 -6.76 3.93
C PRO A 137 -62.15 -6.17 5.06
N VAL A 138 -60.84 -6.43 5.09
CA VAL A 138 -59.91 -5.91 6.13
C VAL A 138 -58.72 -5.17 5.51
N VAL A 139 -58.90 -4.56 4.34
CA VAL A 139 -57.93 -3.57 3.82
C VAL A 139 -58.66 -2.40 3.15
N ARG A 140 -59.70 -1.89 3.81
CA ARG A 140 -60.21 -0.54 3.56
C ARG A 140 -60.05 0.25 4.84
N VAL A 141 -58.87 0.82 5.03
CA VAL A 141 -58.53 2.09 5.72
C VAL A 141 -57.09 1.99 6.18
N GLU A 142 -56.20 2.53 5.37
CA GLU A 142 -55.10 3.41 5.78
C GLU A 142 -54.60 4.00 4.46
N SER A 143 -54.96 5.25 4.20
CA SER A 143 -54.44 6.05 3.09
C SER A 143 -52.96 6.32 3.36
N PHE A 144 -52.09 5.36 3.05
CA PHE A 144 -50.66 5.59 3.00
C PHE A 144 -50.35 6.30 1.68
N ASP A 145 -50.38 7.63 1.76
CA ASP A 145 -50.03 8.54 0.68
C ASP A 145 -48.65 8.15 0.14
N SER A 146 -48.61 7.67 -1.10
CA SER A 146 -47.45 7.04 -1.73
C SER A 146 -46.50 8.06 -2.36
N ALA A 147 -46.46 9.28 -1.84
CA ALA A 147 -45.70 10.39 -2.40
C ALA A 147 -44.24 10.53 -1.89
N ALA A 148 -43.71 9.59 -1.11
CA ALA A 148 -42.42 9.76 -0.41
C ALA A 148 -41.18 9.12 -1.07
N TRP A 149 -41.25 8.53 -2.27
CA TRP A 149 -40.08 7.91 -2.93
C TRP A 149 -39.71 8.52 -4.29
N ARG A 150 -39.61 9.86 -4.37
CA ARG A 150 -38.78 10.47 -5.44
C ARG A 150 -37.37 10.70 -4.92
N ILE A 151 -36.49 9.75 -5.22
CA ILE A 151 -35.05 10.02 -5.28
C ILE A 151 -34.75 10.64 -6.65
N GLY A 152 -34.12 11.82 -6.63
CA GLY A 152 -33.37 12.36 -7.76
C GLY A 152 -34.13 13.31 -8.69
N GLU A 153 -33.49 14.46 -8.94
CA GLU A 153 -33.69 15.40 -10.05
C GLU A 153 -35.03 16.17 -10.13
N GLN A 154 -35.04 17.41 -9.65
CA GLN A 154 -34.71 18.60 -10.46
C GLN A 154 -35.32 19.82 -9.78
N GLU A 155 -34.48 20.70 -9.25
CA GLU A 155 -34.89 22.02 -8.78
C GLU A 155 -34.80 22.99 -9.98
N PRO A 156 -35.93 23.54 -10.43
CA PRO A 156 -35.89 24.87 -11.00
C PRO A 156 -36.88 25.79 -10.26
N THR A 157 -36.29 26.80 -9.62
CA THR A 157 -36.69 28.20 -9.80
C THR A 157 -38.19 28.47 -9.99
N ASP A 158 -38.87 28.94 -8.94
CA ASP A 158 -39.51 30.26 -9.04
C ASP A 158 -39.73 30.88 -7.66
N ARG A 159 -39.05 32.01 -7.47
CA ARG A 159 -39.12 32.88 -6.30
C ARG A 159 -40.23 33.87 -6.62
N ARG A 160 -41.38 33.77 -5.97
CA ARG A 160 -42.32 34.90 -5.90
C ARG A 160 -42.89 35.08 -4.52
N ARG A 161 -42.44 36.17 -3.87
CA ARG A 161 -43.33 37.04 -3.13
C ARG A 161 -42.67 38.41 -2.93
N CYS A 162 -43.20 39.41 -3.63
CA CYS A 162 -43.57 40.75 -3.14
C CYS A 162 -43.63 41.72 -4.34
N ASP A 163 -44.79 41.77 -4.99
CA ASP A 163 -45.33 42.98 -5.63
C ASP A 163 -46.54 43.34 -4.73
N ASP A 164 -46.70 44.53 -4.14
CA ASP A 164 -46.31 45.86 -4.54
C ASP A 164 -46.16 46.78 -3.31
N PHE A 165 -45.29 47.78 -3.45
CA PHE A 165 -45.29 49.08 -2.75
C PHE A 165 -45.20 49.11 -1.20
N LEU A 166 -44.04 49.62 -0.76
CA LEU A 166 -43.69 50.21 0.55
C LEU A 166 -43.31 49.26 1.71
N ARG A 167 -41.99 49.23 1.93
CA ARG A 167 -41.19 48.70 3.05
C ARG A 167 -40.90 47.20 3.01
N CYS A 168 -39.60 46.91 3.04
CA CYS A 168 -38.99 45.60 3.27
C CYS A 168 -39.53 44.92 4.54
#